data_AF-A0A355GHK6-F1
#
_entry.id   AF-A0A355GHK6-F1
#
_cell.length_a   1.000
_cell.length_b   1.000
_cell.length_c   1.000
_cell.angle_alpha   90.00
_cell.angle_beta   90.00
_cell.angle_gamma   90.00
#
_symmetry.space_group_name_H-M   'P 1'
#
loop_
_entity.id
_entity.type
_entity.pdbx_description
1 polymer ?
#
loop_
_entity_poly.entity_id
_entity_poly.type
_entity_poly.pdbx_seq_one_letter_code
_entity_poly.pdbx_strand_id
1 'polypeptide(L)'
;MTLEHHIPPAIHPPRRTLMGPGPSDVAPSVLAALGAPTVGHLDPYFLKVMDEVQDMLRNIFHTTNELTLAVSGTGSAGMEACVVNLLEPGDKIVVCTNGVFG
;
A
#
# COMPACT_ATOMS: atom_id res chain seq x y z
N MET A 1 36.73 23.99 7.61
CA MET A 1 35.55 24.55 6.93
C MET A 1 34.42 23.56 7.10
N THR A 2 33.73 23.63 8.24
CA THR A 2 32.64 22.72 8.62
C THR A 2 31.41 23.10 7.82
N LEU A 3 30.93 22.20 6.96
CA LEU A 3 29.64 22.32 6.31
C LEU A 3 28.58 22.17 7.41
N GLU A 4 28.06 23.29 7.91
CA GLU A 4 26.83 23.26 8.71
C GLU A 4 25.70 22.80 7.78
N HIS A 5 25.32 21.53 7.90
CA HIS A 5 24.14 21.01 7.25
C HIS A 5 22.93 21.73 7.85
N HIS A 6 22.44 22.75 7.15
CA HIS A 6 21.20 23.42 7.47
C HIS A 6 20.04 22.44 7.27
N ILE A 7 19.63 21.78 8.34
CA ILE A 7 18.46 20.90 8.34
C ILE A 7 17.23 21.83 8.22
N PRO A 8 16.39 21.66 7.20
CA PRO A 8 15.17 22.45 7.08
C PRO A 8 14.25 22.21 8.30
N PRO A 9 13.43 23.20 8.69
CA PRO A 9 12.51 23.04 9.81
C PRO A 9 11.51 21.91 9.53
N ALA A 10 10.94 21.38 10.62
CA ALA A 10 9.90 20.36 10.53
C ALA A 10 8.71 20.83 9.67
N ILE A 11 8.18 19.92 8.85
CA ILE A 11 7.06 20.21 7.96
C ILE A 11 5.75 20.09 8.76
N HIS A 12 4.94 21.14 8.72
CA HIS A 12 3.63 21.19 9.35
C HIS A 12 2.56 21.49 8.29
N PRO A 13 2.06 20.47 7.57
CA PRO A 13 1.02 20.68 6.58
C PRO A 13 -0.26 21.16 7.27
N PRO A 14 -1.04 22.04 6.64
CA PRO A 14 -2.27 22.53 7.24
C PRO A 14 -3.34 21.43 7.23
N ARG A 15 -4.19 21.40 8.25
CA ARG A 15 -5.31 20.45 8.29
C ARG A 15 -6.29 20.73 7.14
N ARG A 16 -6.71 19.66 6.47
CA ARG A 16 -7.71 19.68 5.40
C ARG A 16 -8.76 18.61 5.70
N THR A 17 -9.96 18.83 5.20
CA THR A 17 -10.99 17.79 5.09
C THR A 17 -11.00 17.35 3.64
N LEU A 18 -10.63 16.09 3.37
CA LEU A 18 -10.54 15.57 2.02
C LEU A 18 -11.89 14.96 1.59
N MET A 19 -12.62 15.65 0.71
CA MET A 19 -13.93 15.23 0.19
C MET A 19 -13.91 14.91 -1.32
N GLY A 20 -12.72 14.79 -1.91
CA GLY A 20 -12.54 14.37 -3.31
C GLY A 20 -12.56 12.85 -3.48
N PRO A 21 -12.27 12.33 -4.69
CA PRO A 21 -12.23 10.90 -4.97
C PRO A 21 -11.05 10.16 -4.30
N GLY A 22 -10.11 10.90 -3.70
CA GLY A 22 -8.98 10.35 -2.97
C GLY A 22 -7.80 11.33 -2.91
N PRO A 23 -6.86 11.12 -1.96
CA PRO A 23 -6.96 10.18 -0.84
C PRO A 23 -7.98 10.64 0.21
N SER A 24 -8.36 9.74 1.12
CA SER A 24 -9.19 10.08 2.30
C SER A 24 -8.34 10.59 3.47
N ASP A 25 -8.98 11.25 4.44
CA ASP A 25 -8.32 11.57 5.72
C ASP A 25 -7.87 10.28 6.42
N VAL A 26 -6.62 10.28 6.92
CA VAL A 26 -6.05 9.11 7.61
C VAL A 26 -6.46 9.12 9.08
N ALA A 27 -6.99 8.00 9.57
CA ALA A 27 -7.35 7.86 10.98
C ALA A 27 -6.10 8.05 11.88
N PRO A 28 -6.22 8.76 13.03
CA PRO A 28 -5.07 9.02 13.91
C PRO A 28 -4.32 7.77 14.36
N SER A 29 -5.02 6.64 14.53
CA SER A 29 -4.40 5.35 14.89
C SER A 29 -3.45 4.81 13.81
N VAL A 30 -3.75 5.02 12.53
CA VAL A 30 -2.89 4.61 11.41
C VAL A 30 -1.63 5.46 11.36
N LEU A 31 -1.75 6.78 11.57
CA LEU A 31 -0.59 7.68 11.65
C LEU A 31 0.31 7.33 12.86
N ALA A 32 -0.28 6.99 14.00
CA ALA A 32 0.47 6.53 15.16
C ALA A 32 1.21 5.21 14.89
N ALA A 33 0.57 4.26 14.19
CA ALA A 33 1.20 3.00 13.79
C ALA A 33 2.37 3.21 12.80
N LEU A 34 2.22 4.13 11.83
CA LEU A 34 3.29 4.48 10.88
C LEU A 34 4.51 5.13 11.57
N GLY A 35 4.30 5.81 12.70
CA GLY A 35 5.37 6.42 13.50
C GLY A 35 6.04 5.48 14.49
N ALA A 36 5.64 4.20 14.56
CA ALA A 36 6.24 3.24 15.47
C ALA A 36 7.68 2.86 15.08
N PRO A 37 8.52 2.37 16.01
CA PRO A 37 9.87 1.91 15.70
C PRO A 37 9.89 0.82 14.63
N THR A 38 10.92 0.83 13.79
CA THR A 38 11.12 -0.22 12.79
C THR A 38 11.59 -1.52 13.43
N VAL A 39 11.22 -2.64 12.79
CA VAL A 39 11.68 -4.00 13.13
C VAL A 39 12.40 -4.61 11.93
N GLY A 40 13.16 -5.69 12.16
CA GLY A 40 13.82 -6.43 11.08
C GLY A 40 12.82 -7.09 10.13
N HIS A 41 13.17 -7.19 8.84
CA HIS A 41 12.31 -7.78 7.81
C HIS A 41 12.06 -9.29 7.96
N LEU A 42 12.81 -9.98 8.83
CA LEU A 42 12.58 -11.38 9.22
C LEU A 42 12.33 -11.52 10.74
N ASP A 43 12.05 -10.41 11.42
CA ASP A 43 11.70 -10.44 12.84
C ASP A 43 10.42 -11.27 13.04
N PRO A 44 10.36 -12.19 14.02
CA PRO A 44 9.15 -12.98 14.27
C PRO A 44 7.89 -12.13 14.47
N TYR A 45 8.03 -10.93 15.04
CA TYR A 45 6.93 -9.98 15.15
C TYR A 45 6.44 -9.51 13.77
N PHE A 46 7.35 -9.18 12.85
CA PHE A 46 6.99 -8.75 11.51
C PHE A 46 6.29 -9.86 10.72
N LEU A 47 6.79 -11.10 10.80
CA LEU A 47 6.18 -12.25 10.14
C LEU A 47 4.75 -12.49 10.65
N LYS A 48 4.54 -12.39 11.97
CA LYS A 48 3.20 -12.47 12.56
C LYS A 48 2.27 -11.38 12.02
N VAL A 49 2.74 -10.13 11.94
CA VAL A 49 1.95 -9.02 11.38
C VAL A 49 1.62 -9.27 9.91
N MET A 50 2.54 -9.84 9.13
CA MET A 50 2.26 -10.22 7.75
C MET A 50 1.14 -11.26 7.67
N ASP A 51 1.17 -12.30 8.49
CA ASP A 51 0.11 -13.33 8.54
C ASP A 51 -1.25 -12.73 8.90
N GLU A 52 -1.30 -11.88 9.94
CA GLU A 52 -2.51 -11.17 10.35
C GLU A 52 -3.06 -10.26 9.23
N VAL A 53 -2.18 -9.58 8.49
CA VAL A 53 -2.58 -8.76 7.33
C VAL A 53 -3.18 -9.64 6.23
N GLN A 54 -2.62 -10.82 5.95
CA GLN A 54 -3.20 -11.75 4.96
C GLN A 54 -4.61 -12.20 5.39
N ASP A 55 -4.81 -12.54 6.67
CA ASP A 55 -6.12 -12.92 7.21
C ASP A 55 -7.13 -11.78 7.08
N MET A 56 -6.72 -10.55 7.41
CA MET A 56 -7.56 -9.36 7.27
C MET A 56 -7.93 -9.08 5.81
N LEU A 57 -6.99 -9.24 4.87
CA LEU A 57 -7.26 -9.08 3.43
C LEU A 57 -8.26 -10.13 2.94
N ARG A 58 -8.12 -11.40 3.37
CA ARG A 58 -9.08 -12.47 3.04
C ARG A 58 -10.48 -12.14 3.56
N ASN A 59 -10.59 -11.56 4.76
CA ASN A 59 -11.86 -11.11 5.30
C ASN A 59 -12.48 -9.97 4.47
N ILE A 60 -11.70 -8.93 4.13
CA ILE A 60 -12.17 -7.79 3.33
C ILE A 60 -12.59 -8.20 1.93
N PHE A 61 -11.84 -9.10 1.28
CA PHE A 61 -12.17 -9.61 -0.05
C PHE A 61 -13.21 -10.75 -0.04
N HIS A 62 -13.67 -11.20 1.13
CA HIS A 62 -14.58 -12.32 1.29
C HIS A 62 -14.09 -13.59 0.55
N THR A 63 -12.82 -13.95 0.74
CA THR A 63 -12.18 -15.09 0.06
C THR A 63 -11.50 -16.03 1.04
N THR A 64 -11.23 -17.26 0.58
CA THR A 64 -10.42 -18.27 1.28
C THR A 64 -9.08 -18.53 0.59
N ASN A 65 -8.74 -17.76 -0.45
CA ASN A 65 -7.49 -17.93 -1.20
C ASN A 65 -6.27 -17.74 -0.28
N GLU A 66 -5.45 -18.78 -0.14
CA GLU A 66 -4.23 -18.73 0.66
C GLU A 66 -3.26 -17.65 0.14
N LEU A 67 -3.10 -17.57 -1.19
CA LEU A 67 -2.33 -16.52 -1.86
C LEU A 67 -3.10 -15.19 -1.91
N THR A 68 -3.21 -14.54 -0.74
CA THR A 68 -3.76 -13.20 -0.56
C THR A 68 -2.72 -12.36 0.16
N LEU A 69 -2.17 -11.34 -0.51
CA LEU A 69 -1.05 -10.56 0.02
C LEU A 69 -1.16 -9.06 -0.30
N ALA A 70 -0.46 -8.24 0.48
CA ALA A 70 -0.28 -6.83 0.19
C ALA A 70 0.86 -6.63 -0.82
N VAL A 71 0.63 -5.79 -1.84
CA VAL A 71 1.66 -5.37 -2.81
C VAL A 71 2.27 -4.06 -2.34
N SER A 72 3.60 -4.00 -2.29
CA SER A 72 4.36 -2.79 -1.91
C SER A 72 4.30 -1.71 -3.00
N GLY A 73 3.15 -1.04 -3.14
CA GLY A 73 2.94 0.01 -4.13
C GLY A 73 1.53 0.63 -4.05
N THR A 74 1.22 1.51 -5.00
CA THR A 74 -0.12 2.07 -5.15
C THR A 74 -1.05 1.09 -5.86
N GLY A 75 -2.34 1.43 -6.04
CA GLY A 75 -3.32 0.55 -6.70
C GLY A 75 -2.88 0.07 -8.09
N SER A 76 -2.21 0.91 -8.89
CA SER A 76 -1.69 0.52 -10.21
C SER A 76 -0.62 -0.55 -10.14
N ALA A 77 0.20 -0.59 -9.09
CA ALA A 77 1.19 -1.65 -8.90
C ALA A 77 0.50 -3.00 -8.61
N GLY A 78 -0.64 -2.99 -7.91
CA GLY A 78 -1.46 -4.19 -7.73
C GLY A 78 -2.02 -4.71 -9.06
N MET A 79 -2.53 -3.81 -9.91
CA MET A 79 -3.00 -4.18 -11.25
C MET A 79 -1.86 -4.74 -12.11
N GLU A 80 -0.71 -4.07 -12.13
CA GLU A 80 0.47 -4.52 -12.85
C GLU A 80 0.94 -5.89 -12.37
N ALA A 81 1.02 -6.11 -11.05
CA ALA A 81 1.39 -7.40 -10.47
C ALA A 81 0.49 -8.54 -10.96
N CYS A 82 -0.82 -8.33 -11.10
CA CYS A 82 -1.71 -9.32 -11.68
C CYS A 82 -1.40 -9.57 -13.17
N VAL A 83 -1.28 -8.52 -13.97
CA VAL A 83 -1.07 -8.62 -15.42
C VAL A 83 0.26 -9.31 -15.76
N VAL A 84 1.36 -8.89 -15.14
CA VAL A 84 2.70 -9.39 -15.47
C VAL A 84 2.95 -10.82 -14.99
N ASN A 85 2.16 -11.33 -14.04
CA ASN A 85 2.29 -12.71 -13.56
C ASN A 85 1.30 -13.68 -14.21
N LEU A 86 0.21 -13.18 -14.81
CA LEU A 86 -0.82 -14.03 -15.41
C LEU A 86 -0.77 -14.13 -16.94
N LEU A 87 -0.12 -13.16 -17.62
CA LEU A 87 -0.10 -13.09 -19.08
C LEU A 87 1.30 -13.29 -19.64
N GLU A 88 1.37 -13.98 -20.77
CA GLU A 88 2.57 -14.13 -21.58
C GLU A 88 2.49 -13.37 -22.91
N PRO A 89 3.64 -13.08 -23.57
CA PRO A 89 3.63 -12.53 -24.91
C PRO A 89 2.86 -13.40 -25.90
N GLY A 90 1.78 -12.86 -26.47
CA GLY A 90 0.92 -13.55 -27.43
C GLY A 90 -0.46 -13.92 -26.88
N ASP A 91 -0.66 -13.82 -25.56
CA ASP A 91 -1.97 -14.01 -24.96
C ASP A 91 -2.96 -12.94 -25.40
N LYS A 92 -4.23 -13.34 -25.51
CA LYS A 92 -5.34 -12.44 -25.79
C LYS A 92 -6.07 -12.13 -24.49
N ILE A 93 -6.27 -10.85 -24.22
CA ILE A 93 -7.07 -10.37 -23.09
C ILE A 93 -8.22 -9.51 -23.57
N VAL A 94 -9.30 -9.50 -22.80
CA VAL A 94 -10.44 -8.60 -23.00
C VAL A 94 -10.43 -7.57 -21.89
N VAL A 95 -10.42 -6.29 -22.26
CA VAL A 95 -10.53 -5.17 -21.33
C VAL A 95 -11.78 -4.37 -21.67
N CYS A 96 -12.70 -4.26 -20.71
CA CYS A 96 -13.93 -3.51 -20.88
C CYS A 96 -13.73 -2.05 -20.42
N THR A 97 -13.23 -1.21 -21.31
CA THR A 97 -12.91 0.19 -21.01
C THR A 97 -14.17 1.06 -20.90
N ASN A 98 -14.33 1.75 -19.76
CA ASN A 98 -15.39 2.75 -19.54
C ASN A 98 -14.86 3.99 -18.76
N GLY A 99 -13.56 4.25 -18.85
CA GLY A 99 -12.91 5.34 -18.13
C GLY A 99 -11.41 5.12 -17.96
N VAL A 100 -10.77 5.94 -17.12
CA VAL A 100 -9.30 5.99 -16.96
C VAL A 100 -8.67 4.74 -16.32
N PHE A 101 -9.48 3.83 -15.77
CA PHE A 101 -9.01 2.63 -15.06
C PHE A 101 -9.15 1.33 -15.87
N GLY A 102 -9.83 1.38 -17.02
CA GLY A 102 -10.03 0.21 -17.88
C GLY A 102 -9.29 0.34 -19.20
#